data_AF-A0A3A4RI98-F1
#
_entry.id   AF-A0A3A4RI98-F1
#
_cell.length_a   1.000
_cell.length_b   1.000
_cell.length_c   1.000
_cell.angle_alpha   90.00
_cell.angle_beta   90.00
_cell.angle_gamma   90.00
#
_symmetry.space_group_name_H-M   'P 1'
#
loop_
_entity.id
_entity.type
_entity.pdbx_description
1 polymer ?
#
loop_
_entity_poly.entity_id
_entity_poly.type
_entity_poly.pdbx_seq_one_letter_code
_entity_poly.pdbx_strand_id
1 'polypeptide(L)' 'MSDTTTTPDRPPLPDRLAIDPRSPHHVAAVFEHDIGIRFNGKERFDVTEYCISERWVKVPSGKT' A
#
# COMPACT_ATOMS: atom_id res chain seq x y z
N MET A 1 -29.80 -3.82 -4.00
CA MET A 1 -29.10 -2.78 -3.22
C MET A 1 -28.08 -3.52 -2.38
N SER A 2 -26.77 -3.56 -2.59
CA SER A 2 -25.75 -2.87 -3.41
C SER A 2 -24.52 -3.82 -3.35
N ASP A 3 -23.49 -3.85 -4.18
CA ASP A 3 -22.84 -2.89 -5.06
C ASP A 3 -21.93 -3.75 -5.97
N THR A 4 -22.28 -3.95 -7.24
CA THR A 4 -21.40 -4.66 -8.19
C THR A 4 -20.61 -3.60 -8.94
N THR A 5 -19.60 -3.03 -8.28
CA THR A 5 -18.66 -2.14 -8.96
C THR A 5 -17.70 -2.99 -9.79
N THR A 6 -18.03 -3.09 -11.09
CA THR A 6 -17.15 -3.05 -12.26
C THR A 6 -15.64 -3.20 -11.99
N THR A 7 -15.08 -4.29 -12.54
CA THR A 7 -13.67 -4.62 -12.76
C THR A 7 -12.65 -3.52 -12.46
N PRO A 8 -11.69 -3.74 -11.54
CA PRO A 8 -10.40 -3.10 -11.68
C PRO A 8 -9.52 -4.03 -12.52
N ASP A 9 -8.95 -3.53 -13.62
CA ASP A 9 -7.72 -4.07 -14.23
C ASP A 9 -6.53 -4.07 -13.24
N ARG A 10 -6.77 -3.74 -11.96
CA ARG A 10 -5.78 -3.49 -10.93
C ARG A 10 -5.98 -4.50 -9.80
N PRO A 11 -4.91 -5.14 -9.32
CA PRO A 11 -5.01 -6.05 -8.20
C PRO A 11 -5.50 -5.31 -6.93
N PRO A 12 -6.28 -5.99 -6.07
CA PRO A 12 -6.66 -5.42 -4.78
C PRO A 12 -5.40 -5.15 -3.93
N LEU A 13 -5.44 -4.07 -3.15
CA LEU A 13 -4.36 -3.76 -2.21
C LEU A 13 -4.31 -4.82 -1.09
N PRO A 14 -3.16 -5.47 -0.84
CA PRO A 14 -3.04 -6.47 0.21
C PRO A 14 -3.06 -5.82 1.60
N ASP A 15 -3.30 -6.62 2.65
CA ASP A 15 -3.25 -6.15 4.05
C ASP A 15 -1.85 -5.62 4.44
N ARG A 16 -0.82 -6.26 3.90
CA ARG A 16 0.58 -5.88 4.07
C ARG A 16 1.24 -5.79 2.70
N LEU A 17 1.89 -4.66 2.42
CA LEU A 17 2.64 -4.43 1.19
C LEU A 17 4.00 -3.83 1.53
N ALA A 18 5.05 -4.40 0.96
CA ALA A 18 6.42 -3.91 1.07
C ALA A 18 6.99 -3.55 -0.30
N ILE A 19 7.72 -2.44 -0.38
CA ILE A 19 8.41 -2.05 -1.63
C ILE A 19 9.63 -2.92 -1.92
N ASP A 20 10.20 -3.57 -0.91
CA ASP A 20 11.41 -4.39 -1.05
C ASP A 20 11.09 -5.72 -1.76
N PRO A 21 11.65 -6.00 -2.95
CA PRO A 21 11.42 -7.24 -3.69
C PRO A 21 11.83 -8.51 -2.95
N ARG A 22 12.67 -8.40 -1.90
CA ARG A 22 13.08 -9.53 -1.06
C ARG A 22 12.07 -9.86 0.03
N SER A 23 11.10 -9.00 0.27
CA SER A 23 10.05 -9.22 1.26
C SER A 23 9.00 -10.20 0.72
N PRO A 24 8.48 -11.13 1.55
CA PRO A 24 7.34 -11.98 1.17
C PRO A 24 6.05 -11.18 0.91
N HIS A 25 6.02 -9.91 1.29
CA HIS A 25 4.89 -9.00 1.10
C HIS A 25 5.08 -8.04 -0.09
N HIS A 26 6.02 -8.34 -0.98
CA HIS A 26 6.19 -7.58 -2.22
C HIS A 26 5.25 -8.08 -3.32
N VAL A 27 4.41 -7.19 -3.86
CA VAL A 27 3.47 -7.52 -4.93
C VAL A 27 3.68 -6.56 -6.10
N ALA A 28 4.49 -6.96 -7.07
CA ALA A 28 4.88 -6.14 -8.23
C ALA A 28 3.66 -5.59 -9.01
N ALA A 29 2.62 -6.42 -9.20
CA ALA A 29 1.40 -6.03 -9.90
C ALA A 29 0.67 -4.84 -9.25
N VAL A 30 0.84 -4.65 -7.94
CA VAL A 30 0.24 -3.50 -7.24
C VAL A 30 1.01 -2.22 -7.54
N PHE A 31 2.33 -2.31 -7.73
CA PHE A 31 3.21 -1.20 -8.07
C PHE A 31 3.15 -0.79 -9.55
N GLU A 32 2.44 -1.53 -10.40
CA GLU A 32 2.10 -1.09 -11.78
C GLU A 32 1.09 0.06 -11.77
N HIS A 33 0.49 0.35 -10.62
CA HIS A 33 -0.44 1.44 -10.41
C HIS A 33 0.07 2.40 -9.35
N ASP A 34 -0.33 3.66 -9.44
CA ASP A 34 -0.04 4.64 -8.40
C ASP A 34 -0.76 4.28 -7.10
N ILE A 35 0.00 4.19 -6.01
CA ILE A 35 -0.51 3.87 -4.68
C ILE A 35 -0.39 5.12 -3.79
N GLY A 36 -1.53 5.64 -3.34
CA GLY A 36 -1.58 6.70 -2.34
C GLY A 36 -1.77 6.13 -0.93
N ILE A 37 -0.92 6.50 0.03
CA ILE A 37 -1.07 6.09 1.42
C ILE A 37 -1.56 7.27 2.26
N ARG A 38 -2.65 7.07 3.00
CA ARG A 38 -3.20 8.06 3.93
C ARG A 38 -3.10 7.55 5.35
N PHE A 39 -2.23 8.17 6.13
CA PHE A 39 -1.97 7.80 7.52
C PHE A 39 -2.28 8.99 8.45
N ASN A 40 -3.17 8.79 9.42
CA ASN A 40 -3.66 9.84 10.33
C ASN A 40 -4.14 11.11 9.62
N GLY A 41 -4.89 10.94 8.53
CA GLY A 41 -5.42 12.05 7.73
C GLY A 41 -4.38 12.79 6.88
N LYS A 42 -3.11 12.35 6.87
CA LYS A 42 -2.05 12.91 6.03
C LYS A 42 -1.72 11.94 4.91
N GLU A 43 -1.60 12.47 3.70
CA GLU A 43 -1.07 11.72 2.56
C GLU A 43 0.44 11.58 2.71
N ARG A 44 0.93 10.36 2.48
CA ARG A 44 2.33 9.94 2.61
C ARG A 44 2.73 9.19 1.36
N PHE A 45 3.90 9.52 0.83
CA PHE A 45 4.50 8.88 -0.34
C PHE A 45 5.89 8.31 -0.03
N ASP A 46 6.38 8.53 1.18
CA ASP A 46 7.66 8.08 1.73
C ASP A 46 7.55 6.73 2.45
N VAL A 47 6.43 6.03 2.31
CA VAL A 47 6.16 4.76 2.99
C VAL A 47 6.82 3.62 2.23
N THR A 48 7.65 2.86 2.93
CA THR A 48 8.36 1.69 2.42
C THR A 48 7.59 0.39 2.67
N GLU A 49 6.76 0.36 3.71
CA GLU A 49 5.91 -0.79 4.03
C GLU A 49 4.70 -0.32 4.86
N TYR A 50 3.55 -0.98 4.69
CA TYR A 50 2.40 -0.78 5.56
C TYR A 50 1.83 -2.11 6.05
N CYS A 51 1.13 -2.10 7.18
CA CYS A 51 0.25 -3.17 7.62
C CYS A 51 -1.07 -2.59 8.13
N ILE A 52 -2.18 -2.94 7.47
CA ILE A 52 -3.52 -2.43 7.79
C ILE A 52 -4.05 -3.09 9.06
N SER A 53 -3.95 -4.42 9.15
CA SER A 53 -4.37 -5.19 10.33
C SER A 53 -3.70 -4.74 11.62
N GLU A 54 -2.40 -4.42 11.56
CA GLU A 54 -1.63 -3.94 12.71
C GLU A 54 -1.62 -2.40 12.82
N ARG A 55 -2.21 -1.69 11.85
CA ARG A 55 -2.37 -0.22 11.81
C ARG A 55 -1.06 0.58 11.92
N TRP A 56 -0.03 0.19 11.18
CA TRP A 56 1.23 0.93 11.12
C TRP A 56 1.77 1.12 9.69
N VAL A 57 2.65 2.10 9.54
CA VAL A 57 3.45 2.34 8.32
C VAL A 57 4.93 2.47 8.69
N LYS A 58 5.81 1.96 7.84
CA LYS A 58 7.26 2.07 7.96
C LYS A 58 7.76 3.06 6.94
N VAL A 59 8.41 4.09 7.43
CA VAL A 59 9.07 5.12 6.65
C VAL A 59 10.57 5.02 6.89
N PRO A 60 11.42 5.32 5.89
CA PRO A 60 12.85 5.32 6.07
C PRO A 60 13.22 6.40 7.09
N SER A 61 14.03 6.03 8.09
CA SER A 61 14.51 6.96 9.10
C SER A 61 15.69 7.76 8.53
N GLY A 62 15.39 8.84 7.83
CA GLY A 62 16.36 9.78 7.27
C GLY A 62 15.59 11.02 6.83
N LYS A 63 16.05 12.20 7.24
CA LYS A 63 15.31 13.47 7.17
C LYS A 63 14.57 13.67 5.84
N THR A 64 13.24 13.57 5.87
CA THR A 64 12.33 14.28 4.98
C THR A 64 12.06 15.68 5.51
#